data_AF-A0AAV2YV83-F1
#
_entry.id   AF-A0AAV2YV83-F1
#
_cell.length_a   1.000
_cell.length_b   1.000
_cell.length_c   1.000
_cell.angle_alpha   90.00
_cell.angle_beta   90.00
_cell.angle_gamma   90.00
#
_symmetry.space_group_name_H-M   'P 1'
#
loop_
_entity.id
_entity.type
_entity.pdbx_description
1 polymer ?
#
loop_
_entity_poly.entity_id
_entity_poly.type
_entity_poly.pdbx_seq_one_letter_code
_entity_poly.pdbx_strand_id
1 'polypeptide(L)'
;MWATRVLRMAVRKTSTGIVGLPVNPNARQDLVKIYQRTLQEIQTLPNEAANYKQAVEQITKYRLKVVEENTDEAVIEREINCGQLEELIEQAEDELSVIPVYLGEEQAVGSSRLGIESCQCLLACMGMLYYWLWER
;
A
#
# COMPACT_ATOMS: atom_id res chain seq x y z
N MET A 1 -24.43 -9.90 34.43
CA MET A 1 -23.98 -8.88 33.45
C MET A 1 -22.84 -9.43 32.58
N TRP A 2 -23.07 -10.50 31.81
CA TRP A 2 -21.99 -11.19 31.04
C TRP A 2 -22.32 -11.25 29.54
N ALA A 3 -23.58 -11.07 29.16
CA ALA A 3 -24.04 -11.06 27.77
C ALA A 3 -23.57 -9.82 26.98
N THR A 4 -23.31 -8.70 27.65
CA THR A 4 -22.98 -7.42 26.99
C THR A 4 -21.61 -7.41 26.33
N ARG A 5 -20.67 -8.27 26.77
CA ARG A 5 -19.29 -8.29 26.23
C ARG A 5 -19.19 -9.06 24.91
N VAL A 6 -19.90 -10.18 24.78
CA VAL A 6 -19.88 -11.03 23.57
C VAL A 6 -20.58 -10.35 22.40
N LEU A 7 -21.70 -9.66 22.66
CA LEU A 7 -22.44 -8.93 21.63
C LEU A 7 -21.62 -7.79 21.02
N ARG A 8 -20.77 -7.13 21.81
CA ARG A 8 -19.94 -6.01 21.32
C ARG A 8 -18.88 -6.44 20.30
N MET A 9 -18.36 -7.67 20.37
CA MET A 9 -17.39 -8.18 19.39
C MET A 9 -18.03 -8.54 18.04
N ALA A 10 -19.34 -8.80 18.02
CA ALA A 10 -20.09 -9.08 16.79
C ALA A 10 -20.65 -7.81 16.12
N VAL A 11 -20.59 -6.65 16.79
CA VAL A 11 -21.01 -5.38 16.19
C VAL A 11 -19.93 -4.92 15.22
N ARG A 12 -20.16 -5.20 13.93
CA ARG A 12 -19.40 -4.57 12.84
C ARG A 12 -19.82 -3.11 12.70
N LYS A 13 -18.86 -2.24 12.37
CA LYS A 13 -19.14 -0.83 12.04
C LYS A 13 -20.08 -0.78 10.84
N THR A 14 -21.19 -0.06 10.97
CA THR A 14 -22.17 0.14 9.88
C THR A 14 -21.73 1.26 8.94
N SER A 15 -21.02 2.26 9.44
CA SER A 15 -20.43 3.36 8.69
C SER A 15 -19.27 3.97 9.49
N THR A 16 -18.26 4.51 8.79
CA THR A 16 -17.14 5.26 9.37
C THR A 16 -17.54 6.65 9.84
N GLY A 17 -18.65 7.19 9.34
CA GLY A 17 -19.11 8.55 9.64
C GLY A 17 -18.33 9.65 8.91
N ILE A 18 -17.37 9.27 8.07
CA ILE A 18 -16.56 10.15 7.21
C ILE A 18 -17.06 9.97 5.77
N VAL A 19 -17.19 11.08 5.03
CA VAL A 19 -17.61 11.04 3.63
C VAL A 19 -16.48 10.52 2.75
N GLY A 20 -16.79 9.62 1.82
CA GLY A 20 -15.80 9.08 0.87
C GLY A 20 -14.96 7.90 1.37
N LEU A 21 -15.07 7.52 2.65
CA LEU A 21 -14.32 6.40 3.23
C LEU A 21 -15.22 5.18 3.49
N PRO A 22 -15.20 4.15 2.63
CA PRO A 22 -16.01 2.95 2.81
C PRO A 22 -15.46 2.06 3.93
N VAL A 23 -16.35 1.39 4.68
CA VAL A 23 -15.95 0.42 5.71
C VAL A 23 -15.35 -0.81 5.05
N ASN A 24 -14.14 -1.19 5.45
CA ASN A 24 -13.49 -2.42 4.98
C ASN A 24 -13.66 -3.55 6.02
N PRO A 25 -14.37 -4.64 5.69
CA PRO A 25 -14.60 -5.75 6.63
C PRO A 25 -13.35 -6.56 6.99
N ASN A 26 -12.26 -6.43 6.24
CA ASN A 26 -10.98 -7.12 6.46
C ASN A 26 -9.81 -6.14 6.65
N ALA A 27 -10.06 -4.93 7.16
CA ALA A 27 -9.08 -3.84 7.30
C ALA A 27 -7.74 -4.30 7.91
N ARG A 28 -7.77 -5.16 8.93
CA ARG A 28 -6.57 -5.68 9.59
C ARG A 28 -5.63 -6.41 8.63
N GLN A 29 -6.16 -7.29 7.79
CA GLN A 29 -5.34 -8.08 6.87
C GLN A 29 -4.71 -7.20 5.80
N ASP A 30 -5.45 -6.20 5.34
CA ASP A 30 -4.97 -5.28 4.31
C ASP A 30 -3.88 -4.35 4.86
N LEU A 31 -4.04 -3.85 6.09
CA LEU A 31 -2.99 -3.10 6.79
C LEU A 31 -1.68 -3.88 6.91
N VAL A 32 -1.73 -5.15 7.31
CA VAL A 32 -0.53 -5.98 7.44
C VAL A 32 0.18 -6.12 6.09
N LYS A 33 -0.57 -6.39 5.01
CA LYS A 33 0.00 -6.50 3.66
C LYS A 33 0.67 -5.20 3.21
N ILE A 34 -0.01 -4.07 3.42
CA ILE A 34 0.50 -2.75 3.02
C ILE A 34 1.77 -2.43 3.79
N TYR A 35 1.78 -2.58 5.12
CA TYR A 35 2.97 -2.31 5.93
C TYR A 35 4.16 -3.22 5.60
N GLN A 36 3.91 -4.51 5.31
CA GLN A 36 4.97 -5.42 4.84
C GLN A 36 5.55 -4.96 3.51
N ARG A 37 4.71 -4.51 2.58
CA ARG A 37 5.15 -3.92 1.32
C ARG A 37 5.95 -2.64 1.55
N THR A 38 5.49 -1.74 2.41
CA THR A 38 6.21 -0.50 2.74
C THR A 38 7.62 -0.79 3.27
N LEU A 39 7.77 -1.80 4.15
CA LEU A 39 9.09 -2.21 4.66
C LEU A 39 10.02 -2.80 3.59
N GLN A 40 9.48 -3.37 2.50
CA GLN A 40 10.27 -3.85 1.37
C GLN A 40 10.72 -2.68 0.49
N GLU A 41 9.79 -1.78 0.14
CA GLU A 41 10.05 -0.64 -0.73
C GLU A 41 11.01 0.37 -0.08
N ILE A 42 10.95 0.59 1.24
CA ILE A 42 11.88 1.48 1.96
C ILE A 42 13.34 1.03 1.85
N GLN A 43 13.60 -0.26 1.61
CA GLN A 43 14.96 -0.76 1.46
C GLN A 43 15.63 -0.27 0.18
N THR A 44 14.86 0.09 -0.85
CA THR A 44 15.36 0.56 -2.15
C THR A 44 15.76 2.04 -2.13
N LEU A 45 15.33 2.79 -1.11
CA LEU A 45 15.62 4.22 -1.00
C LEU A 45 17.12 4.52 -0.83
N PRO A 46 17.62 5.60 -1.45
CA PRO A 46 19.02 6.02 -1.35
C PRO A 46 19.37 6.57 0.04
N ASN A 47 20.68 6.60 0.36
CA ASN A 47 21.20 7.07 1.65
C ASN A 47 20.91 8.55 1.94
N GLU A 48 20.61 9.34 0.91
CA GLU A 48 20.24 10.75 1.04
C GLU A 48 18.92 10.94 1.82
N ALA A 49 18.02 9.94 1.75
CA ALA A 49 16.75 9.92 2.46
C ALA A 49 16.81 9.15 3.80
N ALA A 50 18.00 8.96 4.39
CA ALA A 50 18.20 8.13 5.58
C ALA A 50 17.29 8.51 6.76
N ASN A 51 17.07 9.81 6.99
CA ASN A 51 16.21 10.28 8.08
C ASN A 51 14.74 9.88 7.88
N TYR A 52 14.23 9.99 6.65
CA TYR A 52 12.86 9.59 6.31
C TYR A 52 12.69 8.07 6.45
N LYS A 53 13.63 7.31 5.87
CA LYS A 53 13.70 5.85 6.00
C LYS A 53 13.64 5.37 7.46
N GLN A 54 14.46 5.95 8.33
CA GLN A 54 14.47 5.60 9.75
C GLN A 54 13.15 5.90 10.45
N ALA A 55 12.55 7.06 10.18
CA ALA A 55 11.27 7.45 10.78
C ALA A 55 10.14 6.51 10.34
N VAL A 56 10.01 6.24 9.04
CA VAL A 56 8.96 5.37 8.52
C VAL A 56 9.16 3.94 9.02
N GLU A 57 10.39 3.41 9.03
CA GLU A 57 10.64 2.08 9.60
C GLU A 57 10.20 1.96 11.05
N GLN A 58 10.49 2.97 11.89
CA GLN A 58 10.09 2.96 13.29
C GLN A 58 8.57 2.97 13.46
N ILE A 59 7.89 3.86 12.73
CA ILE A 59 6.43 4.00 12.78
C ILE A 59 5.74 2.73 12.27
N THR A 60 6.16 2.23 11.11
CA THR A 60 5.58 1.03 10.49
C THR A 60 5.80 -0.21 11.35
N LYS A 61 7.00 -0.40 11.93
CA LYS A 61 7.27 -1.53 12.85
C LYS A 61 6.40 -1.46 14.11
N TYR A 62 6.24 -0.27 14.69
CA TYR A 62 5.35 -0.08 15.85
C TYR A 62 3.90 -0.43 15.49
N ARG A 63 3.37 0.13 14.41
CA ARG A 63 1.97 -0.10 13.97
C ARG A 63 1.74 -1.57 13.63
N LEU A 64 2.67 -2.21 12.92
CA LEU A 64 2.59 -3.63 12.57
C LEU A 64 2.54 -4.52 13.82
N LYS A 65 3.39 -4.25 14.82
CA LYS A 65 3.38 -4.98 16.09
C LYS A 65 2.01 -4.88 16.79
N VAL A 66 1.44 -3.69 16.89
CA VAL A 66 0.13 -3.48 17.54
C VAL A 66 -0.98 -4.23 16.79
N VAL A 67 -0.94 -4.25 15.46
CA VAL A 67 -1.91 -4.94 14.60
C VAL A 67 -1.79 -6.46 14.68
N GLU A 68 -0.57 -7.00 14.87
CA GLU A 68 -0.33 -8.44 15.05
C GLU A 68 -0.74 -8.93 16.44
N GLU A 69 -0.51 -8.12 17.48
CA GLU A 69 -0.82 -8.47 18.87
C GLU A 69 -2.33 -8.47 19.16
N ASN A 70 -3.09 -7.59 18.49
CA ASN A 70 -4.51 -7.37 18.79
C ASN A 70 -5.42 -7.90 17.69
N THR A 71 -6.43 -8.69 18.08
CA THR A 71 -7.46 -9.17 17.15
C THR A 71 -8.60 -8.16 16.99
N ASP A 72 -8.88 -7.38 18.03
CA ASP A 72 -10.03 -6.47 18.10
C ASP A 72 -9.70 -5.08 17.53
N GLU A 73 -10.50 -4.64 16.56
CA GLU A 73 -10.34 -3.33 15.89
C GLU A 73 -10.34 -2.14 16.88
N ALA A 74 -11.27 -2.14 17.83
CA ALA A 74 -11.41 -1.05 18.80
C ALA A 74 -10.23 -0.93 19.76
N VAL A 75 -9.45 -2.01 19.95
CA VAL A 75 -8.23 -1.97 20.76
C VAL A 75 -7.11 -1.37 19.92
N ILE A 76 -6.97 -1.80 18.67
CA ILE A 76 -5.97 -1.27 17.73
C ILE A 76 -6.11 0.25 17.58
N GLU A 77 -7.33 0.76 17.40
CA GLU A 77 -7.60 2.20 17.26
C GLU A 77 -7.17 3.01 18.50
N ARG A 78 -7.33 2.43 19.70
CA ARG A 78 -6.94 3.10 20.95
C ARG A 78 -5.44 3.11 21.17
N GLU A 79 -4.77 2.01 20.84
CA GLU A 79 -3.31 1.87 21.00
C GLU A 79 -2.55 2.74 19.99
N ILE A 80 -3.04 2.83 18.75
CA ILE A 80 -2.42 3.67 17.71
C ILE A 80 -2.84 5.14 17.86
N ASN A 81 -4.07 5.40 18.32
CA ASN A 81 -4.62 6.73 18.59
C ASN A 81 -4.45 7.72 17.40
N CYS A 82 -4.66 7.23 16.17
CA CYS A 82 -4.51 8.00 14.93
C CYS A 82 -5.78 7.95 14.04
N GLY A 83 -6.97 7.85 14.65
CA GLY A 83 -8.24 7.76 13.93
C GLY A 83 -8.75 6.33 13.76
N GLN A 84 -9.58 6.12 12.74
CA GLN A 84 -10.14 4.80 12.40
C GLN A 84 -9.14 3.96 11.59
N LEU A 85 -9.36 2.64 11.55
CA LEU A 85 -8.53 1.71 10.78
C LEU A 85 -8.53 2.02 9.28
N GLU A 86 -9.65 2.48 8.74
CA GLU A 86 -9.79 2.84 7.33
C GLU A 86 -8.92 4.06 6.96
N GLU A 87 -8.82 5.06 7.84
CA GLU A 87 -7.92 6.21 7.64
C GLU A 87 -6.44 5.79 7.70
N LEU A 88 -6.11 4.82 8.55
CA LEU A 88 -4.77 4.24 8.62
C LEU A 88 -4.39 3.49 7.35
N ILE A 89 -5.36 2.89 6.63
CA ILE A 89 -5.11 2.24 5.34
C ILE A 89 -4.74 3.29 4.30
N GLU A 90 -5.56 4.34 4.16
CA GLU A 90 -5.31 5.44 3.22
C GLU A 90 -3.95 6.09 3.47
N GLN A 91 -3.62 6.39 4.73
CA GLN A 91 -2.30 6.89 5.11
C GLN A 91 -1.16 5.95 4.68
N ALA A 92 -1.32 4.64 4.85
CA ALA A 92 -0.29 3.68 4.49
C ALA A 92 -0.12 3.54 2.97
N GLU A 93 -1.21 3.71 2.20
CA GLU A 93 -1.17 3.77 0.74
C GLU A 93 -0.51 5.06 0.24
N ASP A 94 -0.82 6.20 0.86
CA ASP A 94 -0.17 7.47 0.57
C ASP A 94 1.35 7.38 0.82
N GLU A 95 1.78 6.81 1.95
CA GLU A 95 3.21 6.60 2.23
C GLU A 95 3.90 5.71 1.17
N LEU A 96 3.21 4.69 0.65
CA LEU A 96 3.73 3.89 -0.47
C LEU A 96 3.88 4.72 -1.75
N SER A 97 2.95 5.63 -2.02
CA SER A 97 2.98 6.50 -3.21
C SER A 97 4.12 7.53 -3.16
N VAL A 98 4.62 7.86 -1.96
CA VAL A 98 5.69 8.84 -1.76
C VAL A 98 7.08 8.25 -2.07
N ILE A 99 7.29 6.95 -1.83
CA ILE A 99 8.57 6.27 -2.10
C ILE A 99 9.10 6.48 -3.53
N PRO A 100 8.33 6.25 -4.61
CA PRO A 100 8.83 6.46 -5.97
C PRO A 100 9.19 7.93 -6.26
N VAL A 101 8.52 8.88 -5.62
CA VAL A 101 8.85 10.31 -5.74
C VAL A 101 10.28 10.58 -5.27
N TYR A 102 10.73 9.92 -4.20
CA TYR A 102 12.11 10.01 -3.74
C TYR A 102 13.13 9.34 -4.68
N LEU A 103 12.70 8.36 -5.47
CA LEU A 103 13.56 7.71 -6.47
C LEU A 103 13.66 8.52 -7.77
N GLY A 104 12.86 9.58 -7.93
CA GLY A 104 12.73 10.31 -9.20
C GLY A 104 12.05 9.48 -10.29
N GLU A 105 11.41 8.37 -9.91
CA GLU A 105 10.55 7.63 -10.81
C GLU A 105 9.22 8.36 -10.87
N GLU A 106 8.95 9.03 -12.00
CA GLU A 106 7.64 9.61 -12.26
C GLU A 106 6.62 8.48 -12.44
N GLN A 107 6.15 7.94 -11.32
CA GLN A 107 5.16 6.88 -11.36
C GLN A 107 3.82 7.49 -11.71
N ALA A 108 3.32 7.09 -12.87
CA ALA A 108 1.93 7.20 -13.27
C ALA A 108 1.06 6.37 -12.32
N VAL A 109 0.88 6.82 -11.08
CA VAL A 109 -0.04 6.21 -10.11
C VAL A 109 -1.46 6.64 -10.50
N GLY A 110 -2.01 5.86 -11.41
CA GLY A 110 -3.35 6.06 -11.94
C GLY A 110 -3.52 5.21 -13.18
N SER A 111 -3.82 3.92 -13.00
CA SER A 111 -4.74 3.17 -13.87
C SER A 111 -4.62 1.68 -13.58
N SER A 112 -5.74 1.11 -13.18
CA SER A 112 -6.19 -0.22 -13.61
C SER A 112 -5.81 -0.51 -15.07
N ARG A 113 -4.60 -1.00 -15.31
CA ARG A 113 -4.20 -1.63 -16.58
C ARG A 113 -4.28 -3.14 -16.44
N LEU A 114 -5.52 -3.63 -16.48
CA LEU A 114 -5.78 -4.90 -17.13
C LEU A 114 -5.48 -4.69 -18.62
N GLY A 115 -4.53 -5.42 -19.20
CA GLY A 115 -4.35 -5.38 -20.66
C GLY A 115 -2.98 -5.76 -21.21
N ILE A 116 -2.52 -6.97 -20.91
CA ILE A 116 -1.90 -7.90 -21.87
C ILE A 116 -0.72 -7.33 -22.70
N GLU A 117 0.48 -7.69 -22.25
CA GLU A 117 1.67 -7.76 -23.11
C GLU A 117 1.44 -8.76 -24.25
N SER A 118 1.02 -8.30 -25.43
CA SER A 118 1.09 -9.11 -26.64
C SER A 118 1.22 -8.24 -27.89
N CYS A 119 2.39 -7.62 -28.06
CA CYS A 119 2.82 -7.14 -29.38
C CYS A 119 4.36 -7.17 -29.51
N GLN A 120 5.00 -8.26 -29.06
CA GLN A 120 6.40 -8.56 -29.40
C GLN A 120 6.59 -8.99 -30.88
N CYS A 121 5.53 -9.05 -31.69
CA CYS A 121 5.62 -9.51 -33.09
C CYS A 121 5.97 -8.43 -34.14
N LEU A 122 6.00 -7.13 -33.82
CA LEU A 122 6.23 -6.09 -34.84
C LEU A 122 7.68 -5.62 -35.00
N LEU A 123 8.56 -5.89 -34.04
CA LEU A 123 9.97 -5.49 -34.12
C LEU A 123 10.85 -6.43 -34.98
N ALA A 124 10.37 -7.63 -35.32
CA ALA A 124 11.11 -8.54 -36.20
C ALA A 124 10.99 -8.19 -37.70
N CYS A 125 9.94 -7.46 -38.14
CA CYS A 125 9.73 -7.18 -39.57
C CYS A 125 10.39 -5.89 -40.07
N MET A 126 10.64 -4.89 -39.22
CA MET A 126 11.27 -3.63 -39.67
C MET A 126 12.80 -3.68 -39.73
N GLY A 127 13.44 -4.70 -39.15
CA GLY A 127 14.90 -4.84 -39.08
C GLY A 127 15.59 -5.42 -40.33
N MET A 128 14.87 -6.08 -41.25
CA MET A 128 15.49 -6.71 -42.43
C MET A 128 15.56 -5.80 -43.67
N LEU A 129 14.83 -4.68 -43.70
CA LEU A 129 14.81 -3.79 -44.88
C LEU A 129 15.90 -2.71 -44.85
N TYR A 130 16.38 -2.30 -43.67
CA TYR A 130 17.43 -1.28 -43.57
C TYR A 130 18.86 -1.82 -43.80
N TYR A 131 19.10 -3.13 -43.67
CA TYR A 131 20.39 -3.73 -43.99
C TYR A 131 20.57 -4.14 -45.46
N TRP A 132 19.52 -4.11 -46.30
CA TRP A 132 19.60 -4.48 -47.72
C TRP A 132 19.70 -3.29 -48.68
N LEU A 133 19.62 -2.05 -48.17
CA LEU A 133 19.72 -0.81 -48.95
C LEU A 133 21.02 -0.02 -48.69
N TRP A 134 21.98 -0.62 -47.98
CA TRP A 134 23.35 -0.13 -47.78
C TRP A 134 24.35 -1.23 -48.18
N GLU A 135 24.14 -1.84 -49.35
CA GLU A 135 25.18 -2.61 -50.05
C GLU A 135 24.90 -2.68 -51.57
N ARG A 136 24.37 -1.57 -52.11
CA ARG A 136 24.29 -1.30 -53.55
C ARG A 136 24.59 0.15 -53.85
#